data_AF-A0A151FC28-F1
#
_entry.id   AF-A0A151FC28-F1
#
_cell.length_a   1.000
_cell.length_b   1.000
_cell.length_c   1.000
_cell.angle_alpha   90.00
_cell.angle_beta   90.00
_cell.angle_gamma   90.00
#
_symmetry.space_group_name_H-M   'P 1'
#
loop_
_entity.id
_entity.type
_entity.pdbx_description
1 polymer ?
#
loop_
_entity_poly.entity_id
_entity_poly.type
_entity_poly.pdbx_seq_one_letter_code
_entity_poly.pdbx_strand_id
1 'polypeptide(L)'
;MTAKIPEIDLHQVRILHSLGLTNPGIAFLLKANTDEIAEILKELRLPDNSIELKRILKLPLEEALKEWKERIEGKHLLQQSSSQVLNGVNNV
;
A
#
# COMPACT_ATOMS: atom_id res chain seq x y z
N MET A 1 13.69 -13.75 -30.57
CA MET A 1 14.25 -13.20 -29.32
C MET A 1 13.14 -13.21 -28.30
N THR A 2 13.11 -14.20 -27.40
CA THR A 2 12.11 -14.26 -26.33
C THR A 2 12.49 -13.25 -25.26
N ALA A 3 11.69 -12.19 -25.11
CA ALA A 3 11.84 -11.27 -23.99
C ALA A 3 11.66 -12.11 -22.71
N LYS A 4 12.72 -12.18 -21.90
CA LYS A 4 12.66 -12.80 -20.57
C LYS A 4 11.73 -11.93 -19.74
N ILE A 5 10.54 -12.44 -19.41
CA ILE A 5 9.60 -11.74 -18.53
C ILE A 5 10.37 -11.48 -17.22
N PRO A 6 10.51 -10.23 -16.78
CA PRO A 6 11.21 -9.94 -15.53
C PRO A 6 10.47 -10.63 -14.39
N GLU A 7 11.21 -11.41 -13.61
CA GLU A 7 10.72 -12.01 -12.37
C GLU A 7 10.20 -10.88 -11.46
N ILE A 8 8.92 -10.95 -11.09
CA ILE A 8 8.28 -9.88 -10.33
C ILE A 8 8.73 -9.98 -8.87
N ASP A 9 9.40 -8.94 -8.39
CA ASP A 9 9.86 -8.86 -7.00
C ASP A 9 8.68 -8.64 -6.04
N LEU A 10 8.43 -9.62 -5.17
CA LEU A 10 7.39 -9.56 -4.14
C LEU A 10 7.54 -8.36 -3.20
N HIS A 11 8.77 -7.92 -2.93
CA HIS A 11 9.03 -6.74 -2.11
C HIS A 11 8.57 -5.46 -2.81
N GLN A 12 8.78 -5.34 -4.12
CA GLN A 12 8.27 -4.22 -4.91
C GLN A 12 6.74 -4.20 -4.92
N VAL A 13 6.09 -5.35 -5.09
CA VAL A 13 4.63 -5.44 -5.04
C VAL A 13 4.10 -5.00 -3.67
N ARG A 14 4.76 -5.40 -2.57
CA ARG A 14 4.42 -4.94 -1.21
C ARG A 14 4.54 -3.43 -1.06
N ILE A 15 5.64 -2.83 -1.55
CA ILE A 15 5.84 -1.39 -1.48
C ILE A 15 4.74 -0.67 -2.26
N LEU A 16 4.52 -1.05 -3.52
CA LEU A 16 3.52 -0.41 -4.37
C LEU A 16 2.10 -0.56 -3.80
N HIS A 17 1.76 -1.74 -3.28
CA HIS A 17 0.49 -1.96 -2.58
C HIS A 17 0.35 -1.05 -1.35
N SER A 18 1.42 -0.90 -0.55
CA SER A 18 1.42 -0.04 0.64
C SER A 18 1.23 1.45 0.32
N LEU A 19 1.58 1.86 -0.90
CA LEU A 19 1.32 3.20 -1.43
C LEU A 19 -0.14 3.41 -1.90
N GLY A 20 -0.99 2.40 -1.77
CA GLY A 20 -2.40 2.48 -2.14
C GLY A 20 -2.68 2.16 -3.62
N LEU A 21 -1.70 1.68 -4.38
CA LEU A 21 -1.91 1.29 -5.78
C LEU A 21 -2.85 0.08 -5.87
N THR A 22 -3.77 0.13 -6.82
CA THR A 22 -4.68 -0.97 -7.14
C THR A 22 -3.95 -2.05 -7.93
N ASN A 23 -4.52 -3.25 -8.02
CA ASN A 23 -3.97 -4.32 -8.84
C ASN A 23 -3.61 -3.86 -10.28
N PRO A 24 -4.50 -3.18 -11.04
CA PRO A 24 -4.15 -2.59 -12.34
C PRO A 24 -3.01 -1.57 -12.31
N GLY A 25 -2.93 -0.74 -11.26
CA GLY A 25 -1.87 0.26 -11.12
C GLY A 25 -0.49 -0.35 -10.88
N ILE A 26 -0.42 -1.41 -10.07
CA ILE A 26 0.81 -2.16 -9.83
C ILE A 26 1.26 -2.87 -11.12
N ALA A 27 0.32 -3.55 -11.80
CA ALA A 27 0.61 -4.24 -13.06
C ALA A 27 1.16 -3.29 -14.13
N PHE A 28 0.58 -2.10 -14.25
CA PHE A 28 1.07 -1.06 -15.16
C PHE A 28 2.51 -0.63 -14.87
N LEU A 29 2.85 -0.35 -13.60
CA LEU A 29 4.18 0.12 -13.21
C LEU A 29 5.26 -0.96 -13.37
N LEU A 30 4.92 -2.21 -13.07
CA LEU A 30 5.83 -3.35 -13.17
C LEU A 30 5.87 -3.96 -14.58
N LYS A 31 5.08 -3.44 -15.54
CA LYS A 31 4.91 -3.99 -16.89
C LYS A 31 4.56 -5.48 -16.85
N ALA A 32 3.70 -5.85 -15.91
CA ALA A 32 3.25 -7.21 -15.64
C ALA A 32 1.78 -7.40 -16.03
N ASN A 33 1.32 -8.65 -16.07
CA ASN A 33 -0.09 -8.95 -16.24
C ASN A 33 -0.85 -8.70 -14.91
N THR A 34 -2.06 -8.16 -14.98
CA THR A 34 -2.96 -7.99 -13.83
C THR A 34 -3.30 -9.31 -13.13
N ASP A 35 -3.33 -10.43 -13.85
CA ASP A 35 -3.59 -11.75 -13.27
C ASP A 35 -2.39 -12.25 -12.45
N GLU A 36 -1.17 -11.97 -12.92
CA GLU A 36 0.07 -12.29 -12.19
C GLU A 36 0.15 -11.48 -10.89
N ILE A 37 -0.15 -10.19 -10.95
CA ILE A 37 -0.20 -9.35 -9.75
C ILE A 37 -1.34 -9.79 -8.82
N ALA A 38 -2.49 -10.21 -9.34
CA ALA A 38 -3.59 -10.73 -8.51
C ALA A 38 -3.18 -11.97 -7.71
N GLU A 39 -2.51 -12.94 -8.34
CA GLU A 39 -2.01 -14.12 -7.63
C GLU A 39 -0.92 -13.75 -6.62
N ILE A 40 0.00 -12.83 -6.95
CA ILE A 40 1.01 -12.34 -6.00
C ILE A 40 0.36 -11.66 -4.79
N LEU A 41 -0.64 -10.79 -4.99
CA LEU A 41 -1.35 -10.14 -3.88
C LEU A 41 -2.03 -11.17 -2.97
N LYS A 42 -2.60 -12.24 -3.56
CA LYS A 42 -3.21 -13.35 -2.85
C LYS A 42 -2.17 -14.16 -2.06
N GLU A 43 -1.01 -14.46 -2.64
CA GLU A 43 0.12 -15.10 -1.94
C GLU A 43 0.60 -14.26 -0.75
N LEU A 44 0.68 -12.94 -0.92
CA LEU A 44 1.06 -11.99 0.12
C LEU A 44 -0.06 -11.70 1.13
N ARG A 45 -1.26 -12.26 0.93
CA ARG A 45 -2.49 -12.00 1.71
C ARG A 45 -2.86 -10.52 1.77
N LEU A 46 -2.60 -9.79 0.68
CA LEU A 46 -2.93 -8.38 0.53
C LEU A 46 -4.24 -8.23 -0.26
N PRO A 47 -5.22 -7.47 0.25
CA PRO A 47 -6.45 -7.20 -0.49
C PRO A 47 -6.19 -6.21 -1.63
N ASP A 48 -6.95 -6.27 -2.72
CA ASP A 48 -6.87 -5.24 -3.75
C ASP A 48 -7.39 -3.89 -3.23
N ASN A 49 -6.55 -2.87 -3.34
CA ASN A 49 -6.88 -1.50 -2.96
C ASN A 49 -8.03 -0.91 -3.79
N SER A 50 -8.44 -1.53 -4.90
CA SER A 50 -9.60 -1.09 -5.69
C SER A 50 -10.91 -1.09 -4.90
N ILE A 51 -11.06 -1.97 -3.91
CA ILE A 51 -12.23 -2.01 -3.01
C ILE A 51 -12.25 -0.75 -2.14
N GLU A 52 -11.11 -0.42 -1.53
CA GLU A 52 -10.97 0.78 -0.70
C GLU A 52 -11.11 2.05 -1.54
N LEU A 53 -10.53 2.07 -2.75
CA LEU A 53 -10.68 3.16 -3.69
C LEU A 53 -12.16 3.39 -4.06
N LYS A 54 -12.94 2.31 -4.30
CA LYS A 54 -14.38 2.42 -4.56
C LYS A 54 -15.17 2.90 -3.34
N ARG A 55 -14.73 2.57 -2.12
CA ARG A 55 -15.33 3.10 -0.87
C ARG A 55 -15.06 4.60 -0.75
N ILE A 56 -13.83 5.01 -1.02
CA ILE A 56 -13.36 6.41 -1.02
C ILE A 56 -14.10 7.21 -2.09
N LEU A 57 -14.20 6.71 -3.33
CA LEU A 57 -14.84 7.42 -4.45
C LEU A 57 -16.38 7.46 -4.37
N LYS A 58 -17.00 6.76 -3.42
CA LYS A 58 -18.42 6.95 -3.06
C LYS A 58 -18.64 8.14 -2.12
N LEU A 59 -17.57 8.76 -1.64
CA LEU A 59 -17.57 10.08 -1.01
C LEU A 59 -17.14 11.14 -2.04
N PRO A 60 -17.61 12.39 -1.92
CA PRO A 60 -16.97 13.52 -2.61
C PRO A 60 -15.46 13.49 -2.35
N LEU A 61 -14.65 13.73 -3.39
CA LEU A 61 -13.19 13.60 -3.37
C LEU A 61 -12.52 14.37 -2.21
N GLU A 62 -13.14 15.47 -1.76
CA GLU A 62 -12.64 16.26 -0.62
C GLU A 62 -12.75 15.52 0.73
N GLU A 63 -13.81 14.76 0.95
CA GLU A 63 -14.03 14.00 2.19
C GLU A 63 -13.11 12.78 2.26
N ALA A 64 -12.95 12.13 1.12
CA ALA A 64 -12.00 11.05 0.88
C ALA A 64 -10.54 11.45 1.20
N LEU A 65 -10.09 12.61 0.73
CA LEU A 65 -8.74 13.12 0.98
C LEU A 65 -8.52 13.51 2.44
N LYS A 66 -9.57 14.02 3.11
CA LYS A 66 -9.53 14.36 4.53
C LYS A 66 -9.35 13.11 5.40
N GLU A 67 -10.16 12.07 5.20
CA GLU A 67 -10.04 10.81 5.95
C GLU A 67 -8.68 10.14 5.73
N TRP A 68 -8.17 10.15 4.49
CA TRP A 68 -6.86 9.58 4.18
C TRP A 68 -5.72 10.35 4.87
N LYS A 69 -5.77 11.70 4.86
CA LYS A 69 -4.80 12.54 5.60
C LYS A 69 -4.84 12.26 7.09
N GLU A 70 -6.02 12.24 7.70
CA GLU A 70 -6.18 11.94 9.13
C GLU A 70 -5.65 10.54 9.50
N ARG A 71 -5.82 9.56 8.61
CA ARG A 71 -5.33 8.18 8.81
C ARG A 71 -3.81 8.05 8.65
N ILE A 72 -3.18 8.85 7.80
CA ILE A 72 -1.71 8.90 7.67
C ILE A 72 -1.09 9.69 8.81
N GLU A 73 -1.65 10.86 9.13
CA GLU A 73 -1.16 11.73 10.21
C GLU A 73 -1.36 11.08 11.59
N GLY A 74 -2.50 10.42 11.82
CA GLY A 74 -2.75 9.65 13.04
C GLY A 74 -1.81 8.44 13.20
N LYS A 75 -1.42 7.79 12.10
CA LYS A 75 -0.39 6.73 12.13
C LYS A 75 1.00 7.31 12.41
N HIS A 76 1.29 8.51 11.93
CA HIS A 76 2.57 9.19 12.19
C HIS A 76 2.72 9.59 13.66
N LEU A 77 1.64 10.07 14.30
CA LEU A 77 1.63 10.43 15.72
C LEU A 77 1.77 9.21 16.64
N LEU A 78 1.16 8.07 16.30
CA LEU A 78 1.28 6.84 17.07
C LEU A 78 2.69 6.22 16.98
N GLN A 79 3.37 6.34 15.82
CA GLN A 79 4.76 5.88 15.67
C GLN A 79 5.77 6.80 16.37
N GLN A 80 5.54 8.12 16.39
CA GLN A 80 6.40 9.06 17.14
C GLN A 80 6.24 8.90 18.65
N SER A 81 5.01 8.71 19.13
CA SER A 81 4.71 8.47 20.55
C SER A 81 5.33 7.15 21.03
N SER A 82 5.26 6.09 20.23
CA SER A 82 5.87 4.80 20.56
C SER A 82 7.40 4.87 20.61
N SER A 83 8.01 5.71 19.76
CA SER A 83 9.46 5.90 19.70
C SER A 83 10.00 6.76 20.86
N GLN A 84 9.22 7.74 21.34
CA GLN A 84 9.59 8.53 22.52
C GLN A 84 9.48 7.75 23.83
N VAL A 85 8.46 6.87 23.97
CA VAL A 85 8.34 6.00 25.14
C VAL A 85 9.50 4.99 25.21
N LEU A 86 9.93 4.43 24.07
CA LEU A 86 11.06 3.48 24.04
C LEU A 86 12.42 4.13 24.36
N ASN A 87 12.61 5.41 24.02
CA ASN A 87 13.84 6.13 24.36
C ASN A 87 13.86 6.68 25.80
N GLY A 88 12.69 6.88 26.42
CA GLY A 88 12.58 7.32 27.82
C GLY A 88 12.78 6.21 28.85
N VAL A 89 12.58 4.95 28.48
CA VAL A 89 12.71 3.79 29.39
C VAL A 89 14.16 3.29 29.50
N ASN A 90 15.04 3.63 28.54
CA ASN A 90 16.45 3.22 28.55
C ASN A 90 17.42 4.19 29.26
N ASN A 91 16.91 5.24 29.92
CA ASN A 91 17.71 6.23 30.64
C ASN A 91 17.31 6.37 32.14
N VAL A 92 16.75 5.31 32.74
CA VAL A 92 16.56 5.22 34.19
C VAL A 92 17.28 3.98 34.73
#